data_AF-M2MEV8-F1
#
_entry.id   AF-M2MEV8-F1
#
_cell.length_a   1.000
_cell.length_b   1.000
_cell.length_c   1.000
_cell.angle_alpha   90.00
_cell.angle_beta   90.00
_cell.angle_gamma   90.00
#
_symmetry.space_group_name_H-M   'P 1'
#
loop_
_entity.id
_entity.type
_entity.pdbx_description
1 polymer ?
#
loop_
_entity_poly.entity_id
_entity_poly.type
_entity_poly.pdbx_seq_one_letter_code
_entity_poly.pdbx_strand_id
1 'polypeptide(L)'
;TLLRKIATLQLKLAPLVPLPSGPPHPAFPKTLMAFHLLTEEELDSIAHYYHQSTPGPWSNHYPACMNWDKDFLARPMSSTSTTTVARRKVGKFIGLVGMETP
;
A
#
# COMPACT_ATOMS: atom_id res chain seq x y z
N THR A 1 2.92 -21.95 14.66
CA THR A 1 3.71 -22.90 13.85
C THR A 1 4.00 -22.29 12.49
N LEU A 2 5.04 -22.76 11.78
CA LEU A 2 5.39 -22.26 10.45
C LEU A 2 4.25 -22.43 9.43
N LEU A 3 3.54 -23.55 9.50
CA LEU A 3 2.37 -23.83 8.65
C LEU A 3 1.29 -22.74 8.75
N ARG A 4 0.99 -22.26 9.96
CA ARG A 4 0.02 -21.17 10.14
C ARG A 4 0.50 -19.88 9.47
N LYS A 5 1.79 -19.56 9.54
CA LYS A 5 2.35 -18.37 8.87
C LYS A 5 2.27 -18.48 7.36
N ILE A 6 2.59 -19.65 6.80
CA ILE A 6 2.48 -19.90 5.35
C ILE A 6 1.03 -19.75 4.90
N ALA A 7 0.07 -20.31 5.65
CA ALA A 7 -1.35 -20.17 5.35
C ALA A 7 -1.81 -18.70 5.38
N THR A 8 -1.35 -17.90 6.35
CA THR A 8 -1.62 -16.45 6.40
C THR A 8 -1.05 -15.75 5.16
N LEU A 9 0.19 -16.04 4.78
CA LEU A 9 0.83 -15.42 3.60
C LEU A 9 0.11 -15.77 2.28
N GLN A 10 -0.59 -16.90 2.23
CA GLN A 10 -1.37 -17.32 1.08
C GLN A 10 -2.78 -16.70 1.01
N LEU A 11 -3.24 -15.96 2.03
CA LEU A 11 -4.53 -15.28 2.00
C LEU A 11 -4.61 -14.34 0.79
N LYS A 12 -5.69 -14.47 0.01
CA LYS A 12 -5.95 -13.64 -1.17
C LYS A 12 -6.45 -12.27 -0.76
N LEU A 13 -6.01 -11.25 -1.47
CA LEU A 13 -6.48 -9.87 -1.32
C LEU A 13 -7.44 -9.53 -2.44
N ALA A 14 -8.55 -8.88 -2.10
CA ALA A 14 -9.47 -8.33 -3.09
C ALA A 14 -8.85 -7.08 -3.72
N PRO A 15 -8.91 -6.92 -5.05
CA PRO A 15 -8.35 -5.75 -5.71
C PRO A 15 -9.16 -4.49 -5.39
N LEU A 16 -8.45 -3.38 -5.14
CA LEU A 16 -9.06 -2.05 -5.11
C LEU A 16 -9.20 -1.52 -6.54
N VAL A 17 -10.33 -0.89 -6.85
CA VAL A 17 -10.61 -0.28 -8.16
C VAL A 17 -10.33 1.22 -8.07
N PRO A 18 -9.62 1.81 -9.05
CA PRO A 18 -9.40 3.25 -9.08
C PRO A 18 -10.68 4.01 -9.43
N LEU A 19 -10.77 5.25 -8.95
CA LEU A 19 -11.83 6.19 -9.28
C LEU A 19 -11.42 7.08 -10.48
N PRO A 20 -12.38 7.45 -11.35
CA PRO A 20 -13.80 7.08 -11.30
C PRO A 20 -14.06 5.65 -11.81
N SER A 21 -13.16 5.10 -12.62
CA SER A 21 -13.20 3.72 -13.13
C SER A 21 -11.85 3.30 -13.69
N GLY A 22 -11.54 2.01 -13.70
CA GLY A 22 -10.36 1.46 -14.35
C GLY A 22 -10.01 0.06 -13.84
N PRO A 23 -9.00 -0.62 -14.42
CA PRO A 23 -8.49 -1.85 -13.84
C PRO A 23 -7.75 -1.54 -12.51
N PRO A 24 -7.62 -2.52 -11.60
CA PRO A 24 -6.70 -2.40 -10.48
C PRO A 24 -5.27 -2.13 -10.96
N HIS A 25 -4.48 -1.44 -10.13
CA HIS A 25 -3.07 -1.20 -10.42
C HIS A 25 -2.34 -2.52 -10.80
N PRO A 26 -1.45 -2.55 -11.83
CA PRO A 26 -0.79 -3.78 -12.26
C PRO A 26 -0.01 -4.51 -11.16
N ALA A 27 0.62 -3.75 -10.26
CA ALA A 27 1.34 -4.28 -9.09
C ALA A 27 0.44 -4.46 -7.85
N PHE A 28 -0.88 -4.36 -7.95
CA PHE A 28 -1.76 -4.57 -6.80
C PHE A 28 -1.58 -6.01 -6.27
N PRO A 29 -1.27 -6.19 -4.98
CA PRO A 29 -0.91 -7.49 -4.45
C PRO A 29 -2.11 -8.43 -4.43
N LYS A 30 -1.93 -9.64 -4.97
CA LYS A 30 -2.98 -10.68 -5.01
C LYS A 30 -3.06 -11.52 -3.74
N THR A 31 -2.00 -11.50 -2.93
CA THR A 31 -1.90 -12.22 -1.66
C THR A 31 -1.15 -11.39 -0.61
N LEU A 32 -1.26 -11.77 0.67
CA LEU A 32 -0.44 -11.16 1.72
C LEU A 32 1.06 -11.35 1.48
N MET A 33 1.49 -12.49 0.94
CA MET A 33 2.88 -12.70 0.53
C MET A 33 3.32 -11.66 -0.51
N ALA A 34 2.53 -11.49 -1.58
CA ALA A 34 2.85 -10.51 -2.63
C ALA A 34 2.91 -9.08 -2.07
N PHE A 35 2.02 -8.72 -1.15
CA PHE A 35 2.05 -7.43 -0.47
C PHE A 35 3.36 -7.19 0.30
N HIS A 36 3.85 -8.20 1.03
CA HIS A 36 5.11 -8.08 1.76
C HIS A 36 6.34 -7.95 0.86
N LEU A 37 6.24 -8.41 -0.40
CA LEU A 37 7.32 -8.37 -1.38
C LEU A 37 7.31 -7.10 -2.26
N LEU A 38 6.33 -6.21 -2.10
CA LEU A 38 6.30 -4.94 -2.83
C LEU A 38 7.58 -4.12 -2.58
N THR A 39 8.17 -3.68 -3.69
CA THR A 39 9.32 -2.77 -3.74
C THR A 39 8.89 -1.33 -3.43
N GLU A 40 9.88 -0.47 -3.16
CA GLU A 40 9.62 0.95 -2.91
C GLU A 40 8.97 1.65 -4.12
N GLU A 41 9.45 1.36 -5.32
CA GLU A 41 8.91 1.90 -6.58
C GLU A 41 7.45 1.48 -6.78
N GLU A 42 7.11 0.21 -6.53
CA GLU A 42 5.73 -0.26 -6.62
C GLU A 42 4.82 0.40 -5.58
N LEU A 43 5.32 0.67 -4.37
CA LEU A 43 4.57 1.37 -3.33
C LEU A 43 4.27 2.83 -3.73
N ASP A 44 5.25 3.58 -4.26
CA ASP A 44 5.01 4.95 -4.74
C ASP A 44 4.10 4.98 -5.97
N SER A 45 4.27 4.02 -6.89
CA SER A 45 3.41 3.87 -8.07
C SER A 45 1.95 3.60 -7.68
N ILE A 46 1.71 2.70 -6.69
CA ILE A 46 0.38 2.46 -6.12
C ILE A 46 -0.18 3.74 -5.50
N ALA A 47 0.60 4.46 -4.69
CA ALA A 47 0.16 5.70 -4.04
C ALA A 47 -0.22 6.78 -5.07
N HIS A 48 0.52 6.88 -6.17
CA HIS A 48 0.19 7.79 -7.26
C HIS A 48 -1.09 7.38 -8.00
N TYR A 49 -1.21 6.10 -8.36
CA TYR A 49 -2.35 5.58 -9.11
C TYR A 49 -3.71 5.81 -8.39
N TYR A 50 -3.73 5.69 -7.07
CA TYR A 50 -4.94 5.93 -6.26
C TYR A 50 -5.06 7.38 -5.76
N HIS A 51 -4.39 8.34 -6.41
CA HIS A 51 -4.48 9.78 -6.11
C HIS A 51 -4.08 10.12 -4.65
N GLN A 52 -3.20 9.32 -4.04
CA GLN A 52 -2.78 9.51 -2.65
C GLN A 52 -1.45 10.26 -2.54
N SER A 53 -0.54 10.09 -3.50
CA SER A 53 0.75 10.81 -3.53
C SER A 53 0.71 12.13 -4.29
N THR A 54 -0.26 12.28 -5.21
CA THR A 54 -0.53 13.53 -5.95
C THR A 54 -2.04 13.77 -5.86
N PRO A 55 -2.50 14.48 -4.80
CA PRO A 55 -3.92 14.63 -4.56
C PRO A 55 -4.65 15.31 -5.72
N GLY A 56 -5.87 14.86 -5.99
CA GLY A 56 -6.74 15.37 -7.04
C GLY A 56 -8.22 15.22 -6.65
N PRO A 57 -9.16 15.35 -7.61
CA PRO A 57 -10.59 15.35 -7.32
C PRO A 57 -11.07 14.08 -6.58
N TRP A 58 -10.43 12.95 -6.83
CA TRP A 58 -10.84 11.64 -6.31
C TRP A 58 -10.18 11.23 -4.99
N SER A 59 -9.18 11.97 -4.49
CA SER A 59 -8.37 11.56 -3.34
C SER A 59 -9.20 11.26 -2.09
N ASN A 60 -10.20 12.09 -1.83
CA ASN A 60 -11.09 11.99 -0.66
C ASN A 60 -12.32 11.08 -0.90
N HIS A 61 -12.42 10.44 -2.07
CA HIS A 61 -13.53 9.55 -2.41
C HIS A 61 -13.20 8.07 -2.14
N TYR A 62 -11.95 7.75 -1.80
CA TYR A 62 -11.57 6.42 -1.35
C TYR A 62 -11.97 6.19 0.12
N PRO A 63 -12.25 4.94 0.54
CA PRO A 63 -12.69 4.64 1.92
C PRO A 63 -11.68 5.00 3.01
N ALA A 64 -10.41 5.14 2.66
CA ALA A 64 -9.33 5.51 3.56
C ALA A 64 -8.36 6.46 2.86
N CYS A 65 -7.71 7.35 3.63
CA CYS A 65 -6.59 8.15 3.13
C CYS A 65 -5.26 7.49 3.51
N MET A 66 -4.30 7.48 2.59
CA MET A 66 -2.97 6.92 2.80
C MET A 66 -2.06 7.87 3.59
N ASN A 67 -2.39 9.17 3.63
CA ASN A 67 -1.56 10.26 4.17
C ASN A 67 -0.12 10.17 3.63
N TRP A 68 0.02 10.09 2.31
CA TRP A 68 1.31 9.93 1.64
C TRP A 68 2.09 11.23 1.71
N ASP A 69 3.28 11.19 2.33
CA ASP A 69 4.15 12.35 2.52
C ASP A 69 5.50 12.02 1.87
N LYS A 70 5.71 12.53 0.66
CA LYS A 70 6.94 12.27 -0.11
C LYS A 70 8.17 12.86 0.57
N ASP A 71 8.04 13.97 1.29
CA ASP A 71 9.16 14.61 1.97
C ASP A 71 9.56 13.80 3.22
N PHE A 72 8.59 13.26 3.95
CA PHE A 72 8.85 12.28 5.01
C PHE A 72 9.54 11.03 4.46
N LEU A 73 9.04 10.49 3.35
CA LEU A 73 9.57 9.26 2.77
C LEU A 73 10.96 9.46 2.13
N ALA A 74 11.25 10.65 1.58
CA ALA A 74 12.54 10.97 0.99
C ALA A 74 13.64 11.30 2.02
N ARG A 75 13.31 11.41 3.32
CA ARG A 75 14.31 11.66 4.36
C ARG A 75 15.33 10.51 4.43
N PRO A 76 16.63 10.82 4.65
CA PRO A 76 17.67 9.82 4.81
C PRO A 76 17.54 9.14 6.18
N MET A 77 16.52 8.30 6.35
CA MET A 77 16.48 7.23 7.34
C MET A 77 17.10 5.97 6.73
N SER A 78 17.28 4.90 7.51
CA SER A 78 17.59 3.61 6.89
C SER A 78 16.49 3.31 5.86
N SER A 79 16.87 3.00 4.61
CA SER A 79 15.91 2.74 3.52
C SER A 79 14.88 1.67 3.90
N THR A 80 15.30 0.70 4.72
CA THR A 80 14.43 -0.32 5.33
C THR A 80 13.30 0.28 6.18
N SER A 81 13.57 1.36 6.92
CA SER A 81 12.57 2.05 7.75
C SER A 81 11.54 2.81 6.90
N THR A 82 11.99 3.53 5.87
CA THR A 82 11.10 4.26 4.94
C THR A 82 10.16 3.31 4.22
N THR A 83 10.69 2.25 3.59
CA THR A 83 9.89 1.25 2.87
C THR A 83 8.91 0.53 3.79
N THR A 84 9.26 0.33 5.07
CA THR A 84 8.33 -0.23 6.06
C THR A 84 7.16 0.71 6.35
N VAL A 85 7.40 2.01 6.51
CA VAL A 85 6.34 3.00 6.72
C VAL A 85 5.46 3.14 5.48
N ALA A 86 6.05 3.24 4.29
CA ALA A 86 5.33 3.28 3.02
C ALA A 86 4.41 2.06 2.86
N ARG A 87 4.93 0.85 3.13
CA ARG A 87 4.15 -0.38 3.09
C ARG A 87 3.00 -0.39 4.08
N ARG A 88 3.19 0.11 5.31
CA ARG A 88 2.11 0.24 6.30
C ARG A 88 1.04 1.21 5.84
N LYS A 89 1.42 2.37 5.29
CA LYS A 89 0.46 3.33 4.71
C LYS A 89 -0.39 2.69 3.61
N VAL A 90 0.24 1.97 2.67
CA VAL A 90 -0.47 1.23 1.61
C VAL A 90 -1.35 0.12 2.21
N GLY A 91 -0.83 -0.66 3.15
CA GLY A 91 -1.58 -1.73 3.82
C GLY A 91 -2.85 -1.23 4.48
N LYS A 92 -2.77 -0.12 5.22
CA LYS A 92 -3.93 0.54 5.82
C LYS A 92 -4.94 1.00 4.76
N PHE A 93 -4.45 1.62 3.69
CA PHE A 93 -5.28 2.11 2.59
C PHE A 93 -6.08 1.01 1.89
N ILE A 94 -5.50 -0.18 1.71
CA ILE A 94 -6.17 -1.35 1.10
C ILE A 94 -6.94 -2.22 2.12
N GLY A 95 -7.08 -1.77 3.37
CA GLY A 95 -7.92 -2.42 4.38
C GLY A 95 -7.25 -3.49 5.24
N LEU A 96 -5.92 -3.56 5.30
CA LEU A 96 -5.21 -4.46 6.21
C LEU A 96 -5.18 -3.92 7.65
N VAL A 97 -5.39 -4.82 8.62
CA VAL A 97 -5.38 -4.52 10.05
C VAL A 97 -3.94 -4.55 10.60
N GLY A 98 -3.65 -3.72 11.62
CA GLY A 98 -2.34 -3.67 12.27
C GLY A 98 -1.27 -2.92 11.47
N MET A 99 -1.71 -1.94 10.66
CA MET A 99 -0.87 -1.16 9.75
C MET A 99 -0.65 0.28 10.23
N GLU A 100 -0.68 0.50 11.54
CA GLU A 100 -0.48 1.81 12.15
C GLU A 100 0.96 2.30 11.89
N THR A 101 1.06 3.56 11.46
CA THR A 101 2.34 4.26 11.33
C THR A 101 2.63 5.05 12.61
N PRO A 102 3.90 5.13 13.05
CA PRO A 102 4.31 6.03 14.12
C PRO A 102 3.94 7.49 13.84
#